data_AF-A0A534ZRA0-F1
#
_entry.id   AF-A0A534ZRA0-F1
#
_cell.length_a   1.000
_cell.length_b   1.000
_cell.length_c   1.000
_cell.angle_alpha   90.00
_cell.angle_beta   90.00
_cell.angle_gamma   90.00
#
_symmetry.space_group_name_H-M   'P 1'
#
loop_
_entity.id
_entity.type
_entity.pdbx_description
1 polymer ?
#
loop_
_entity_poly.entity_id
_entity_poly.type
_entity_poly.pdbx_seq_one_letter_code
_entity_poly.pdbx_strand_id
1 'polypeptide(L)'
;MVTWKEFATAQYDLADVGRALLFQFKVGLAFLATVRKDGGPRLHPVCPVLSNDRLFVLIVSTSPKRHDLLRDGRYALQAFPQPKPGSDEFYIAGKAVAVDDPVVRAEILRDAKHMADESEIAFELWIDHVMHTRWENVLTPQMCSVHRKWRAA
;
A
#
# COMPACT_ATOMS: atom_id res chain seq x y z
N MET A 1 13.76 -5.06 -5.03
CA MET A 1 12.33 -5.09 -4.65
C MET A 1 12.00 -6.43 -4.01
N VAL A 2 11.14 -6.42 -2.99
CA VAL A 2 10.75 -7.62 -2.23
C VAL A 2 9.24 -7.65 -1.99
N THR A 3 8.69 -8.81 -1.66
CA THR A 3 7.32 -8.95 -1.17
C THR A 3 7.16 -8.39 0.25
N TRP A 4 5.91 -8.17 0.68
CA TRP A 4 5.64 -7.79 2.08
C TRP A 4 6.20 -8.81 3.08
N LYS A 5 6.12 -10.11 2.77
CA LYS A 5 6.62 -11.20 3.62
C LYS A 5 8.13 -11.09 3.85
N GLU A 6 8.88 -10.84 2.80
CA GLU A 6 10.34 -10.65 2.87
C GLU A 6 10.69 -9.35 3.61
N PHE A 7 9.95 -8.26 3.36
CA PHE A 7 10.08 -7.02 4.11
C PHE A 7 9.81 -7.23 5.62
N ALA A 8 8.74 -7.92 5.98
CA ALA A 8 8.39 -8.22 7.37
C ALA A 8 9.42 -9.13 8.05
N THR A 9 10.07 -10.02 7.28
CA THR A 9 11.19 -10.83 7.76
C THR A 9 12.42 -9.96 8.04
N ALA A 10 12.72 -9.01 7.17
CA ALA A 10 13.89 -8.13 7.29
C ALA A 10 13.71 -7.00 8.32
N GLN A 11 12.50 -6.49 8.51
CA GLN A 11 12.16 -5.34 9.35
C GLN A 11 10.81 -5.52 10.07
N TYR A 12 10.73 -6.53 10.94
CA TYR A 12 9.52 -6.90 11.66
C TYR A 12 8.78 -5.72 12.30
N ASP A 13 9.46 -4.92 13.14
CA ASP A 13 8.81 -3.81 13.85
C ASP A 13 8.20 -2.75 12.91
N LEU A 14 8.88 -2.47 11.79
CA LEU A 14 8.42 -1.48 10.82
C LEU A 14 7.23 -2.03 10.02
N ALA A 15 7.26 -3.33 9.69
CA ALA A 15 6.14 -4.00 9.05
C ALA A 15 4.91 -4.09 9.96
N ASP A 16 5.10 -4.34 11.26
CA ASP A 16 3.99 -4.40 12.22
C ASP A 16 3.29 -3.03 12.37
N VAL A 17 4.07 -1.95 12.51
CA VAL A 17 3.54 -0.57 12.49
C VAL A 17 2.80 -0.28 11.19
N GLY A 18 3.38 -0.66 10.05
CA GLY A 18 2.77 -0.48 8.74
C GLY A 18 1.43 -1.20 8.60
N ARG A 19 1.37 -2.45 9.07
CA ARG A 19 0.14 -3.25 9.13
C ARG A 19 -0.90 -2.55 10.02
N ALA A 20 -0.52 -2.10 11.20
CA ALA A 20 -1.44 -1.39 12.10
C ALA A 20 -2.02 -0.12 11.46
N LEU A 21 -1.20 0.66 10.75
CA LEU A 21 -1.64 1.89 10.09
C LEU A 21 -2.51 1.63 8.85
N LEU A 22 -2.14 0.67 8.00
CA LEU A 22 -2.91 0.31 6.80
C LEU A 22 -4.30 -0.25 7.15
N PHE A 23 -4.40 -1.05 8.21
CA PHE A 23 -5.61 -1.79 8.58
C PHE A 23 -6.31 -1.25 9.84
N GLN A 24 -6.00 -0.02 10.25
CA GLN A 24 -6.58 0.62 11.45
C GLN A 24 -8.13 0.70 11.42
N PHE A 25 -8.74 0.67 10.23
CA PHE A 25 -10.19 0.73 10.02
C PHE A 25 -10.81 -0.65 9.72
N LYS A 26 -10.12 -1.75 10.07
CA LYS A 26 -10.45 -3.15 9.74
C LYS A 26 -10.33 -3.49 8.24
N VAL A 27 -10.83 -2.62 7.38
CA VAL A 27 -10.54 -2.62 5.94
C VAL A 27 -9.22 -1.88 5.73
N GLY A 28 -8.38 -2.40 4.83
CA GLY A 28 -7.18 -1.67 4.42
C GLY A 28 -7.58 -0.36 3.75
N LEU A 29 -7.04 0.78 4.16
CA LEU A 29 -7.33 2.07 3.51
C LEU A 29 -6.04 2.84 3.24
N ALA A 30 -5.84 3.17 1.96
CA ALA A 30 -4.66 3.88 1.51
C ALA A 30 -4.93 4.69 0.24
N PHE A 31 -4.10 5.70 -0.02
CA PHE A 31 -4.01 6.36 -1.31
C PHE A 31 -2.94 5.69 -2.16
N LEU A 32 -3.29 5.32 -3.40
CA LEU A 32 -2.38 4.76 -4.38
C LEU A 32 -2.09 5.80 -5.46
N ALA A 33 -0.81 6.13 -5.62
CA ALA A 33 -0.29 6.92 -6.71
C ALA A 33 0.22 6.01 -7.85
N THR A 34 -0.14 6.30 -9.09
CA THR A 34 0.29 5.60 -10.31
C THR A 34 0.83 6.59 -11.35
N VAL A 35 1.59 6.10 -12.33
CA VAL A 35 2.16 6.93 -13.41
C VAL A 35 1.26 6.85 -14.65
N ARG A 36 0.71 7.98 -15.10
CA ARG A 36 -0.13 8.10 -16.31
C ARG A 36 0.68 7.96 -17.61
N LYS A 37 0.00 7.82 -18.76
CA LYS A 37 0.65 7.64 -20.08
C LYS A 37 1.52 8.83 -20.46
N ASP A 38 1.12 10.02 -20.04
CA ASP A 38 1.84 11.28 -20.21
C ASP A 38 2.91 11.51 -19.12
N GLY A 39 3.15 10.54 -18.24
CA GLY A 39 4.11 10.63 -17.14
C GLY A 39 3.61 11.33 -15.88
N GLY A 40 2.41 11.94 -15.91
CA GLY A 40 1.85 12.63 -14.75
C GLY A 40 1.42 11.68 -13.63
N PRO A 41 1.49 12.09 -12.35
CA PRO A 41 0.97 11.27 -11.26
C PRO A 41 -0.57 11.24 -11.27
N ARG A 42 -1.14 10.10 -10.90
CA ARG A 42 -2.57 9.94 -10.60
C ARG A 42 -2.71 9.39 -9.19
N LEU A 43 -3.60 9.96 -8.39
CA LEU A 43 -3.82 9.56 -6.99
C LEU A 43 -5.29 9.22 -6.76
N HIS A 44 -5.56 8.07 -6.15
CA HIS A 44 -6.92 7.67 -5.74
C HIS A 44 -6.88 6.79 -4.50
N PRO A 45 -7.96 6.75 -3.70
CA PRO A 45 -8.08 5.78 -2.62
C PRO A 45 -8.20 4.36 -3.18
N VAL A 46 -7.68 3.39 -2.42
CA VAL A 46 -7.77 1.95 -2.66
C VAL A 46 -7.94 1.21 -1.33
N CYS A 47 -8.33 -0.06 -1.41
CA CYS A 47 -8.43 -0.95 -0.27
C CYS A 47 -7.37 -2.06 -0.34
N PRO A 48 -6.17 -1.87 0.24
CA PRO A 48 -5.16 -2.93 0.25
C PRO A 48 -5.67 -4.19 0.97
N VAL A 49 -5.19 -5.33 0.51
CA VAL A 49 -5.48 -6.65 1.10
C VAL A 49 -4.14 -7.28 1.50
N LEU A 50 -4.06 -7.75 2.75
CA LEU A 50 -2.96 -8.59 3.19
C LEU A 50 -3.43 -10.04 3.22
N SER A 51 -2.84 -10.87 2.38
CA SER A 51 -3.18 -12.30 2.26
C SER A 51 -1.89 -13.10 2.20
N ASN A 52 -1.77 -14.16 3.02
CA ASN A 52 -0.55 -14.98 3.13
C ASN A 52 0.75 -14.15 3.31
N ASP A 53 0.70 -13.10 4.13
CA ASP A 53 1.77 -12.11 4.37
C ASP A 53 2.25 -11.37 3.12
N ARG A 54 1.43 -11.30 2.08
CA ARG A 54 1.68 -10.56 0.83
C ARG A 54 0.66 -9.43 0.71
N LEU A 55 1.07 -8.31 0.12
CA LEU A 55 0.25 -7.10 0.02
C LEU A 55 -0.28 -6.94 -1.40
N PHE A 56 -1.59 -6.77 -1.53
CA PHE A 56 -2.27 -6.68 -2.82
C PHE A 56 -3.22 -5.50 -2.88
N VAL A 57 -3.60 -5.13 -4.11
CA VAL A 57 -4.77 -4.32 -4.42
C VAL A 57 -5.61 -5.02 -5.48
N LEU A 58 -6.92 -5.00 -5.31
CA LEU A 58 -7.89 -5.41 -6.32
C LEU A 58 -8.40 -4.14 -7.00
N ILE A 59 -8.38 -4.12 -8.33
CA ILE A 59 -8.76 -2.94 -9.11
C ILE A 59 -9.74 -3.34 -10.20
N VAL A 60 -10.92 -2.72 -10.16
CA VAL A 60 -11.96 -2.85 -11.21
C VAL A 60 -11.42 -2.64 -12.62
N SER A 61 -11.90 -3.45 -13.56
CA SER A 61 -11.38 -3.54 -14.93
C SER A 61 -11.42 -2.22 -15.72
N THR A 62 -12.39 -1.36 -15.42
CA THR A 62 -12.59 -0.03 -16.05
C THR A 62 -11.75 1.09 -15.43
N SER A 63 -11.03 0.82 -14.34
CA SER A 63 -10.32 1.84 -13.57
C SER A 63 -9.12 2.43 -14.34
N PRO A 64 -8.96 3.77 -14.40
CA PRO A 64 -7.79 4.37 -15.04
C PRO A 64 -6.45 3.95 -14.43
N LYS A 65 -6.41 3.73 -13.10
CA LYS A 65 -5.20 3.30 -12.38
C LYS A 65 -4.77 1.86 -12.75
N ARG A 66 -5.71 1.00 -13.16
CA ARG A 66 -5.39 -0.33 -13.70
C ARG A 66 -4.58 -0.20 -14.99
N HIS A 67 -5.05 0.63 -15.93
CA HIS A 67 -4.32 0.89 -17.18
C HIS A 67 -2.95 1.51 -16.94
N ASP A 68 -2.81 2.30 -15.87
CA ASP A 68 -1.50 2.80 -15.46
C ASP A 68 -0.58 1.67 -15.02
N LEU A 69 -1.00 0.84 -14.06
CA LEU A 69 -0.17 -0.23 -13.51
C LEU A 69 0.23 -1.29 -14.55
N LEU A 70 -0.66 -1.59 -15.51
CA LEU A 70 -0.34 -2.52 -16.60
C LEU A 70 0.72 -1.96 -17.56
N ARG A 71 0.72 -0.65 -17.80
CA ARG A 71 1.72 0.01 -18.65
C ARG A 71 3.02 0.25 -17.89
N ASP A 72 2.89 0.77 -16.67
CA ASP A 72 3.98 1.17 -15.78
C ASP A 72 3.59 0.82 -14.34
N GLY A 73 4.15 -0.29 -13.86
CA GLY A 73 3.83 -0.81 -12.52
C GLY A 73 4.34 0.07 -11.38
N ARG A 74 5.08 1.16 -11.61
CA ARG A 74 5.56 2.01 -10.52
C ARG A 74 4.40 2.60 -9.74
N TYR A 75 4.48 2.49 -8.42
CA TYR A 75 3.47 3.04 -7.52
C TYR A 75 4.09 3.67 -6.27
N ALA A 76 3.29 4.50 -5.61
CA ALA A 76 3.45 4.82 -4.20
C ALA A 76 2.12 4.62 -3.47
N LEU A 77 2.18 4.10 -2.25
CA LEU A 77 1.03 3.81 -1.39
C LEU A 77 1.21 4.56 -0.07
N GLN A 78 0.19 5.29 0.35
CA GLN A 78 0.17 6.04 1.60
C GLN A 78 -1.03 5.60 2.44
N ALA A 79 -0.81 5.12 3.66
CA ALA A 79 -1.90 4.77 4.57
C ALA A 79 -2.78 6.00 4.87
N PHE A 80 -4.08 5.77 5.09
CA PHE A 80 -4.97 6.85 5.51
C PHE A 80 -4.55 7.44 6.86
N PRO A 81 -4.73 8.75 7.07
CA PRO A 81 -4.42 9.38 8.34
C PRO A 81 -5.35 8.85 9.44
N GLN A 82 -4.77 8.65 10.62
CA GLN A 82 -5.51 8.43 11.84
C GLN A 82 -6.33 9.68 12.18
N PRO A 83 -7.51 9.55 12.80
CA PRO A 83 -8.36 10.69 13.17
C PRO A 83 -7.84 11.40 14.43
N LYS A 84 -6.57 11.80 14.44
CA LYS A 84 -5.92 12.54 15.53
C LYS A 84 -4.88 13.52 14.99
N PRO A 85 -4.60 14.64 15.69
CA PRO A 85 -3.43 15.47 15.42
C PRO A 85 -2.13 14.65 15.50
N GLY A 86 -1.16 14.98 14.64
CA GLY A 86 0.09 14.22 14.56
C GLY A 86 -0.15 12.74 14.24
N SER A 87 -1.06 12.45 13.32
CA SER A 87 -1.21 11.09 12.78
C SER A 87 0.12 10.61 12.25
N ASP A 88 0.46 9.37 12.60
CA ASP A 88 1.59 8.71 11.96
C ASP A 88 1.26 8.47 10.48
N GLU A 89 2.31 8.38 9.67
CA GLU A 89 2.21 8.13 8.23
C GLU A 89 2.97 6.84 7.89
N PHE A 90 2.39 6.05 7.00
CA PHE A 90 3.07 4.87 6.45
C PHE A 90 3.05 4.92 4.93
N TYR A 91 4.25 4.99 4.37
CA TYR A 91 4.49 5.12 2.94
C TYR A 91 5.23 3.89 2.43
N ILE A 92 4.81 3.40 1.27
CA ILE A 92 5.46 2.33 0.52
C ILE A 92 5.63 2.79 -0.93
N ALA A 93 6.75 2.51 -1.57
CA ALA A 93 6.90 2.63 -3.02
C ALA A 93 7.56 1.39 -3.60
N GLY A 94 7.27 1.11 -4.86
CA GLY A 94 7.85 -0.01 -5.58
C GLY A 94 7.12 -0.28 -6.89
N LYS A 95 6.90 -1.56 -7.21
CA LYS A 95 6.27 -1.99 -8.46
C LYS A 95 5.10 -2.93 -8.20
N ALA A 96 3.96 -2.63 -8.81
CA ALA A 96 2.80 -3.50 -8.83
C ALA A 96 2.96 -4.56 -9.93
N VAL A 97 2.69 -5.81 -9.61
CA VAL A 97 2.78 -6.95 -10.54
C VAL A 97 1.40 -7.60 -10.64
N ALA A 98 0.88 -7.77 -11.85
CA ALA A 98 -0.41 -8.41 -12.06
C ALA A 98 -0.37 -9.88 -11.61
N VAL A 99 -1.47 -10.34 -11.00
CA VAL A 99 -1.63 -11.70 -10.49
C VAL A 99 -2.79 -12.38 -11.21
N ASP A 100 -2.45 -13.41 -12.00
CA ASP A 100 -3.42 -14.19 -12.78
C ASP A 100 -3.63 -15.61 -12.23
N ASP A 101 -2.82 -16.06 -11.28
CA ASP A 101 -2.96 -17.38 -10.66
C ASP A 101 -4.33 -17.50 -9.96
N PRO A 102 -5.20 -18.43 -10.38
CA PRO A 102 -6.56 -18.54 -9.87
C PRO A 102 -6.61 -18.95 -8.39
N VAL A 103 -5.63 -19.72 -7.90
CA VAL A 103 -5.56 -20.12 -6.49
C VAL A 103 -5.24 -18.90 -5.64
N VAL A 104 -4.21 -18.13 -6.03
CA VAL A 104 -3.83 -16.91 -5.32
C VAL A 104 -4.96 -15.88 -5.37
N ARG A 105 -5.63 -15.70 -6.51
CA ARG A 105 -6.78 -14.79 -6.63
C ARG A 105 -7.91 -15.18 -5.68
N ALA A 106 -8.23 -16.46 -5.56
CA ALA A 106 -9.26 -16.94 -4.65
C ALA A 106 -8.90 -16.67 -3.17
N GLU A 107 -7.63 -16.77 -2.80
CA GLU A 107 -7.15 -16.42 -1.46
C GLU A 107 -7.31 -14.91 -1.18
N ILE A 108 -6.87 -14.06 -2.11
CA ILE A 108 -6.99 -12.61 -1.97
C ILE A 108 -8.46 -12.20 -1.82
N LEU A 109 -9.37 -12.74 -2.65
CA LEU A 109 -10.80 -12.46 -2.59
C LEU A 109 -11.42 -12.88 -1.25
N ARG A 110 -11.01 -14.04 -0.71
CA ARG A 110 -11.46 -14.51 0.61
C ARG A 110 -11.06 -13.54 1.73
N ASP A 111 -9.86 -12.98 1.64
CA ASP A 111 -9.31 -12.08 2.66
C ASP A 111 -9.74 -10.60 2.47
N ALA A 112 -10.27 -10.26 1.29
CA ALA A 112 -10.71 -8.91 0.94
C ALA A 112 -11.97 -8.48 1.70
N LYS A 113 -11.80 -7.66 2.74
CA LYS A 113 -12.91 -7.16 3.57
C LYS A 113 -13.79 -6.06 2.93
N HIS A 114 -13.46 -5.61 1.72
CA HIS A 114 -14.15 -4.52 1.03
C HIS A 114 -15.15 -5.00 -0.02
N MET A 115 -15.58 -6.27 0.04
CA MET A 115 -16.52 -6.88 -0.91
C MET A 115 -16.05 -6.77 -2.38
N ALA A 116 -14.79 -7.14 -2.62
CA ALA A 116 -14.25 -7.16 -3.97
C ALA A 116 -14.90 -8.24 -4.83
N ASP A 117 -14.99 -7.98 -6.13
CA ASP A 117 -15.58 -8.90 -7.11
C ASP A 117 -14.51 -9.67 -7.91
N GLU A 118 -14.85 -10.86 -8.41
CA GLU A 118 -13.94 -11.71 -9.17
C GLU A 118 -13.47 -11.10 -10.50
N SER A 119 -14.23 -10.14 -11.05
CA SER A 119 -13.87 -9.38 -12.25
C SER A 119 -12.76 -8.36 -12.01
N GLU A 120 -12.41 -8.08 -10.75
CA GLU A 120 -11.31 -7.17 -10.41
C GLU A 120 -9.96 -7.80 -10.70
N ILE A 121 -8.99 -6.98 -11.10
CA ILE A 121 -7.63 -7.44 -11.39
C ILE A 121 -6.79 -7.25 -10.14
N ALA A 122 -6.15 -8.35 -9.73
CA ALA A 122 -5.23 -8.35 -8.61
C ALA A 122 -3.85 -7.88 -9.05
N PHE A 123 -3.28 -6.98 -8.26
CA PHE A 123 -1.87 -6.61 -8.33
C PHE A 123 -1.21 -6.87 -6.98
N GLU A 124 -0.10 -7.60 -6.97
CA GLU A 124 0.78 -7.66 -5.82
C GLU A 124 1.67 -6.42 -5.80
N LEU A 125 1.80 -5.81 -4.63
CA LEU A 125 2.61 -4.64 -4.40
C LEU A 125 4.00 -5.04 -3.92
N TRP A 126 4.94 -5.13 -4.87
CA TRP A 126 6.35 -5.36 -4.55
C TRP A 126 7.01 -4.07 -4.07
N ILE A 127 7.75 -4.18 -2.98
CA ILE A 127 8.26 -3.08 -2.18
C ILE A 127 9.71 -2.80 -2.53
N ASP A 128 10.00 -1.53 -2.79
CA ASP A 128 11.35 -1.00 -2.93
C ASP A 128 11.73 -0.13 -1.73
N HIS A 129 10.81 0.72 -1.28
CA HIS A 129 11.02 1.66 -0.18
C HIS A 129 9.85 1.66 0.80
N VAL A 130 10.16 1.81 2.08
CA VAL A 130 9.19 2.02 3.15
C VAL A 130 9.63 3.22 4.00
N MET A 131 8.67 4.04 4.41
CA MET A 131 8.90 5.11 5.37
C MET A 131 7.74 5.17 6.36
N HIS A 132 8.08 5.17 7.65
CA HIS A 132 7.18 5.53 8.74
C HIS A 132 7.55 6.91 9.25
N THR A 133 6.60 7.84 9.23
CA THR A 133 6.77 9.18 9.79
C THR A 133 5.98 9.28 11.09
N ARG A 134 6.63 9.79 12.12
CA ARG A 134 6.02 10.21 13.38
C ARG A 134 6.19 11.72 13.53
N TRP A 135 5.37 12.31 14.39
CA TRP A 135 5.42 13.73 14.69
C TRP A 135 5.78 13.96 16.15
N GLU A 136 6.72 14.87 16.39
CA GLU A 136 7.09 15.34 17.73
C GLU A 136 6.54 16.76 17.94
N ASN A 137 6.32 17.15 19.20
CA ASN A 137 5.81 18.46 19.59
C ASN A 137 4.52 18.87 18.85
N VAL A 138 3.61 17.91 18.68
CA VAL A 138 2.34 18.05 17.96
C VAL A 138 1.52 19.22 18.50
N LEU A 139 0.98 20.06 17.60
CA LEU A 139 0.23 21.29 17.91
C LEU A 139 1.06 22.40 18.60
N THR A 140 2.36 22.42 18.37
CA THR A 140 3.25 23.52 18.80
C THR A 140 4.03 24.10 17.62
N PRO A 141 4.60 25.31 17.71
CA PRO A 141 5.50 25.87 16.69
C PRO A 141 6.78 25.05 16.48
N GLN A 142 7.14 24.16 17.40
CA GLN A 142 8.31 23.27 17.33
C GLN A 142 7.98 21.91 16.70
N MET A 143 6.76 21.74 16.15
CA MET A 143 6.34 20.50 15.52
C MET A 143 7.29 20.10 14.39
N CYS A 144 7.78 18.86 14.43
CA CYS A 144 8.69 18.31 13.42
C CYS A 144 8.36 16.84 13.15
N SER A 145 8.82 16.35 12.00
CA SER A 145 8.66 14.96 11.60
C SER A 145 9.94 14.16 11.85
N VAL A 146 9.77 12.92 12.30
CA VAL A 146 10.84 11.94 12.49
C VAL A 146 10.55 10.74 11.61
N HIS A 147 11.53 10.32 10.83
CA HIS A 147 11.35 9.26 9.82
C HIS A 147 12.17 8.02 10.15
N ARG A 148 11.52 6.86 10.16
CA ARG A 148 12.18 5.56 10.03
C ARG A 148 12.04 5.10 8.59
N LYS A 149 13.15 4.87 7.90
CA LYS A 149 13.19 4.50 6.47
C LYS A 149 13.84 3.15 6.30
N TRP A 150 13.35 2.39 5.32
CA TRP A 150 13.96 1.13 4.88
C TRP A 150 13.91 1.02 3.36
N ARG A 151 14.92 0.38 2.77
CA ARG A 151 14.98 0.07 1.35
C ARG A 151 15.32 -1.40 1.15
N ALA A 152 14.70 -2.01 0.16
CA ALA A 152 15.13 -3.31 -0.33
C ALA A 152 16.57 -3.23 -0.84
N ALA A 153 17.37 -4.26 -0.55
CA ALA A 153 18.72 -4.43 -1.10
C ALA A 153 18.67 -4.82 -2.58
#